data_AF-A0A0F8V7B7-F1
#
_entry.id   AF-A0A0F8V7B7-F1
#
_cell.length_a   1.000
_cell.length_b   1.000
_cell.length_c   1.000
_cell.angle_alpha   90.00
_cell.angle_beta   90.00
_cell.angle_gamma   90.00
#
_symmetry.space_group_name_H-M   'P 1'
#
loop_
_entity.id
_entity.type
_entity.pdbx_description
1 polymer ?
#
loop_
_entity_poly.entity_id
_entity_poly.type
_entity_poly.pdbx_seq_one_letter_code
_entity_poly.pdbx_strand_id
1 'polypeptide(L)'
;MTEDKTEDEKSKSQYEYSFDYISKKLTGKKDSYGLLVKDIIRTGICTECGTCAAVCPVLEWDQVAGQPKLIGKCNGCGICYNQCPRTITDPIQLMGEFKSGYVSNTNIPEVIGGQDGGTVTTLLCYLFDEHLIDAAIVTMRDPKHPWMPAAQIITSKPDAIRSSGSIYTHSQTVEALMEAVRQEYRSIAFVGTPCNIDAVNKMINSPAGMLRYFMRANVFKIGIFCMDAFSTETLYPKFEEDGIDLSKVVKMDINKGKFHIYYENQDEPVKSYPIGSLHKYKSPSCTFCTDLTAENADISVGSVGSGAKKNTVFARTGIGAEIIEDAAKKGYLIMEPYNAINLNAVLNLSKRKKAAQYNVQRRKVFVVRDVLGEDEEESNIETMPEVEKPQPLKGTRRAISVSKKLNEKDKTLDLTITNTVGFALDDIKIRVAAVDELFETKPWITTIKELFPFENIEIPYPLETLEGSVLVEATSKTYGKIFSRTLKYSAEKK
;
A
#
# COMPACT_ATOMS: atom_id res chain seq x y z
N MET A 1 17.82 52.69 -36.69
CA MET A 1 16.66 51.80 -36.44
C MET A 1 17.20 50.54 -35.80
N THR A 2 17.11 50.49 -34.49
CA THR A 2 17.30 49.27 -33.69
C THR A 2 16.17 49.33 -32.68
N GLU A 3 15.14 48.52 -32.93
CA GLU A 3 13.99 48.37 -32.05
C GLU A 3 14.47 47.65 -30.78
N ASP A 4 14.48 48.38 -29.66
CA ASP A 4 14.60 47.77 -28.35
C ASP A 4 13.30 47.03 -28.04
N LYS A 5 13.44 45.71 -27.82
CA LYS A 5 12.37 44.87 -27.31
C LYS A 5 12.01 45.36 -25.90
N THR A 6 10.82 45.94 -25.75
CA THR A 6 10.17 46.11 -24.45
C THR A 6 10.00 44.73 -23.81
N GLU A 7 10.78 44.47 -22.76
CA GLU A 7 10.51 43.39 -21.83
C GLU A 7 9.16 43.66 -21.16
N ASP A 8 8.21 42.74 -21.32
CA ASP A 8 6.93 42.76 -20.60
C ASP A 8 7.18 42.66 -19.09
N GLU A 9 7.27 43.81 -18.40
CA GLU A 9 7.14 43.88 -16.95
C GLU A 9 5.71 43.47 -16.56
N LYS A 10 5.49 42.16 -16.39
CA LYS A 10 4.28 41.65 -15.71
C LYS A 10 4.16 42.35 -14.37
N SER A 11 3.15 43.21 -14.21
CA SER A 11 2.88 43.97 -12.99
C SER A 11 2.76 43.01 -11.81
N LYS A 12 3.75 43.03 -10.89
CA LYS A 12 3.72 42.18 -9.71
C LYS A 12 2.53 42.54 -8.83
N SER A 13 1.68 41.56 -8.56
CA SER A 13 0.50 41.71 -7.72
C SER A 13 0.91 42.01 -6.27
N GLN A 14 0.16 42.86 -5.56
CA GLN A 14 0.37 43.11 -4.12
C GLN A 14 0.35 41.82 -3.27
N TYR A 15 -0.19 40.73 -3.80
CA TYR A 15 -0.28 39.43 -3.14
C TYR A 15 0.87 38.48 -3.47
N GLU A 16 1.73 38.78 -4.44
CA GLU A 16 2.79 37.85 -4.88
C GLU A 16 3.80 37.57 -3.76
N TYR A 17 4.20 38.60 -3.01
CA TYR A 17 5.04 38.46 -1.82
C TYR A 17 4.32 37.64 -0.71
N SER A 18 3.02 37.85 -0.54
CA SER A 18 2.21 37.14 0.44
C SER A 18 2.09 35.65 0.09
N PHE A 19 1.94 35.32 -1.19
CA PHE A 19 1.83 33.95 -1.68
C PHE A 19 3.12 33.18 -1.45
N ASP A 20 4.27 33.74 -1.83
CA ASP A 20 5.58 33.12 -1.63
C ASP A 20 5.90 32.90 -0.15
N TYR A 21 5.56 33.87 0.70
CA TYR A 21 5.72 33.76 2.14
C TYR A 21 4.86 32.65 2.74
N ILE A 22 3.55 32.60 2.40
CA ILE A 22 2.62 31.58 2.88
C ILE A 22 3.03 30.20 2.36
N SER A 23 3.36 30.09 1.08
CA SER A 23 3.86 28.88 0.43
C SER A 23 5.08 28.33 1.18
N LYS A 24 6.10 29.16 1.44
CA LYS A 24 7.28 28.80 2.24
C LYS A 24 6.91 28.33 3.66
N LYS A 25 5.97 28.98 4.33
CA LYS A 25 5.49 28.56 5.67
C LYS A 25 4.82 27.18 5.65
N LEU A 26 4.17 26.83 4.54
CA LEU A 26 3.50 25.54 4.35
C LEU A 26 4.44 24.45 3.81
N THR A 27 5.68 24.80 3.44
CA THR A 27 6.71 23.82 3.07
C THR A 27 7.26 23.12 4.30
N GLY A 28 7.49 21.81 4.17
CA GLY A 28 8.14 21.04 5.22
C GLY A 28 7.41 19.76 5.51
N LYS A 29 7.80 18.71 4.78
CA LYS A 29 7.72 17.28 5.10
C LYS A 29 8.29 16.52 3.90
N LYS A 30 8.64 15.24 4.07
CA LYS A 30 9.24 14.34 3.04
C LYS A 30 8.33 14.06 1.83
N ASP A 31 7.36 14.93 1.56
CA ASP A 31 6.40 14.81 0.48
C ASP A 31 6.92 15.48 -0.78
N SER A 32 6.50 15.00 -1.94
CA SER A 32 7.05 15.50 -3.20
C SER A 32 6.07 15.31 -4.34
N TYR A 33 6.36 15.99 -5.44
CA TYR A 33 5.70 15.71 -6.71
C TYR A 33 5.81 14.22 -7.10
N GLY A 34 6.93 13.56 -6.80
CA GLY A 34 7.10 12.13 -7.04
C GLY A 34 6.09 11.26 -6.27
N LEU A 35 5.75 11.63 -5.03
CA LEU A 35 4.69 10.95 -4.27
C LEU A 35 3.31 11.25 -4.86
N LEU A 36 3.04 12.49 -5.27
CA LEU A 36 1.76 12.86 -5.89
C LEU A 36 1.55 12.04 -7.18
N VAL A 37 2.59 11.94 -8.01
CA VAL A 37 2.58 11.14 -9.22
C VAL A 37 2.33 9.67 -8.90
N LYS A 38 3.03 9.12 -7.91
CA LYS A 38 2.93 7.70 -7.55
C LYS A 38 1.56 7.34 -6.96
N ASP A 39 1.10 8.12 -5.98
CA ASP A 39 -0.02 7.72 -5.13
C ASP A 39 -1.39 8.20 -5.67
N ILE A 40 -1.41 9.28 -6.47
CA ILE A 40 -2.66 9.90 -6.98
C ILE A 40 -2.76 9.88 -8.51
N ILE A 41 -1.71 10.29 -9.24
CA ILE A 41 -1.80 10.45 -10.70
C ILE A 41 -1.76 9.08 -11.38
N ARG A 42 -0.72 8.28 -11.12
CA ARG A 42 -0.53 6.95 -11.74
C ARG A 42 -1.56 5.92 -11.28
N THR A 43 -2.25 6.18 -10.18
CA THR A 43 -3.34 5.35 -9.66
C THR A 43 -4.70 5.72 -10.28
N GLY A 44 -4.79 6.81 -11.06
CA GLY A 44 -6.02 7.23 -11.75
C GLY A 44 -7.03 7.96 -10.85
N ILE A 45 -6.58 8.54 -9.73
CA ILE A 45 -7.44 9.21 -8.76
C ILE A 45 -7.44 10.72 -8.91
N CYS A 46 -6.44 11.25 -9.61
CA CYS A 46 -6.39 12.66 -9.99
C CYS A 46 -7.75 13.08 -10.58
N THR A 47 -8.36 14.11 -10.00
CA THR A 47 -9.64 14.66 -10.47
C THR A 47 -9.45 15.83 -11.42
N GLU A 48 -8.22 16.05 -11.90
CA GLU A 48 -7.89 17.10 -12.86
C GLU A 48 -8.20 18.54 -12.43
N CYS A 49 -8.32 18.77 -11.12
CA CYS A 49 -8.67 20.09 -10.58
C CYS A 49 -7.59 21.17 -10.73
N GLY A 50 -6.39 20.83 -11.22
CA GLY A 50 -5.30 21.78 -11.41
C GLY A 50 -4.64 22.32 -10.13
N THR A 51 -5.13 22.01 -8.93
CA THR A 51 -4.63 22.59 -7.66
C THR A 51 -3.13 22.50 -7.54
N CYS A 52 -2.54 21.33 -7.82
CA CYS A 52 -1.10 21.11 -7.74
C CYS A 52 -0.26 22.02 -8.65
N ALA A 53 -0.75 22.33 -9.86
CA ALA A 53 -0.10 23.27 -10.78
C ALA A 53 -0.32 24.73 -10.33
N ALA A 54 -1.51 25.05 -9.82
CA ALA A 54 -1.83 26.40 -9.32
C ALA A 54 -0.97 26.82 -8.11
N VAL A 55 -0.58 25.88 -7.25
CA VAL A 55 0.17 26.19 -6.02
C VAL A 55 1.69 26.02 -6.13
N CYS A 56 2.19 25.46 -7.22
CA CYS A 56 3.59 25.06 -7.35
C CYS A 56 4.25 25.77 -8.53
N PRO A 57 5.27 26.62 -8.32
CA PRO A 57 5.87 27.43 -9.38
C PRO A 57 6.65 26.60 -10.42
N VAL A 58 6.87 25.32 -10.17
CA VAL A 58 7.59 24.41 -11.07
C VAL A 58 6.67 23.36 -11.72
N LEU A 59 5.35 23.50 -11.57
CA LEU A 59 4.36 22.65 -12.20
C LEU A 59 3.45 23.49 -13.11
N GLU A 60 3.22 22.98 -14.31
CA GLU A 60 2.25 23.51 -15.26
C GLU A 60 1.19 22.45 -15.55
N TRP A 61 -0.03 22.86 -15.89
CA TRP A 61 -1.08 21.91 -16.25
C TRP A 61 -0.95 21.52 -17.74
N ASP A 62 -0.77 20.23 -18.02
CA ASP A 62 -0.77 19.70 -19.39
C ASP A 62 -2.21 19.34 -19.79
N GLN A 63 -2.83 20.19 -20.61
CA GLN A 63 -4.22 20.01 -21.07
C GLN A 63 -4.41 18.75 -21.90
N VAL A 64 -3.39 18.35 -22.68
CA VAL A 64 -3.42 17.17 -23.54
C VAL A 64 -3.34 15.91 -22.69
N ALA A 65 -2.44 15.89 -21.71
CA ALA A 65 -2.24 14.74 -20.85
C ALA A 65 -3.20 14.68 -19.65
N GLY A 66 -3.98 15.74 -19.38
CA GLY A 66 -4.89 15.83 -18.24
C GLY A 66 -4.17 15.72 -16.89
N GLN A 67 -2.93 16.20 -16.78
CA GLN A 67 -2.11 16.03 -15.57
C GLN A 67 -1.08 17.16 -15.42
N PRO A 68 -0.56 17.41 -14.20
CA PRO A 68 0.55 18.35 -14.03
C PRO A 68 1.82 17.85 -14.71
N LYS A 69 2.64 18.77 -15.20
CA LYS A 69 3.94 18.56 -15.82
C LYS A 69 4.99 19.40 -15.11
N LEU A 70 6.15 18.80 -14.83
CA LEU A 70 7.29 19.53 -14.30
C LEU A 70 7.93 20.38 -15.40
N ILE A 71 8.04 21.68 -15.14
CA ILE A 71 8.76 22.66 -15.98
C ILE A 71 10.07 23.12 -15.33
N GLY A 72 10.29 22.79 -14.06
CA GLY A 72 11.48 23.18 -13.30
C GLY A 72 11.96 22.10 -12.32
N LYS A 73 12.95 22.48 -11.49
CA LYS A 73 13.53 21.57 -10.50
C LYS A 73 12.65 21.47 -9.25
N CYS A 74 12.01 20.33 -9.06
CA CYS A 74 11.31 20.02 -7.81
C CYS A 74 12.31 19.90 -6.65
N ASN A 75 12.07 20.64 -5.57
CA ASN A 75 12.87 20.61 -4.35
C ASN A 75 12.29 19.68 -3.25
N GLY A 76 11.18 18.99 -3.53
CA GLY A 76 10.53 18.11 -2.55
C GLY A 76 9.88 18.86 -1.39
N CYS A 77 9.32 20.06 -1.61
CA CYS A 77 8.64 20.83 -0.57
C CYS A 77 7.29 20.26 -0.12
N GLY A 78 6.67 19.40 -0.93
CA GLY A 78 5.42 18.73 -0.63
C GLY A 78 4.13 19.54 -0.84
N ILE A 79 4.20 20.82 -1.20
CA ILE A 79 3.00 21.68 -1.39
C ILE A 79 1.99 21.05 -2.34
N CYS A 80 2.42 20.62 -3.52
CA CYS A 80 1.54 19.98 -4.51
C CYS A 80 0.84 18.71 -3.97
N TYR A 81 1.51 17.96 -3.09
CA TYR A 81 0.94 16.78 -2.45
C TYR A 81 -0.06 17.17 -1.37
N ASN A 82 0.30 18.13 -0.51
CA ASN A 82 -0.49 18.53 0.65
C ASN A 82 -1.77 19.30 0.29
N GLN A 83 -1.78 19.98 -0.86
CA GLN A 83 -2.97 20.68 -1.37
C GLN A 83 -3.89 19.78 -2.21
N CYS A 84 -3.48 18.55 -2.51
CA CYS A 84 -4.30 17.64 -3.30
C CYS A 84 -5.47 17.12 -2.44
N PRO A 85 -6.74 17.29 -2.86
CA PRO A 85 -7.89 16.86 -2.07
C PRO A 85 -8.01 15.34 -1.94
N ARG A 86 -7.23 14.58 -2.72
CA ARG A 86 -7.18 13.12 -2.69
C ARG A 86 -6.08 12.56 -1.80
N THR A 87 -5.26 13.41 -1.20
CA THR A 87 -4.26 12.99 -0.23
C THR A 87 -4.79 13.23 1.18
N ILE A 88 -4.60 12.24 2.06
CA ILE A 88 -4.89 12.39 3.49
C ILE A 88 -3.57 12.77 4.17
N THR A 89 -3.53 13.97 4.74
CA THR A 89 -2.32 14.55 5.35
C THR A 89 -2.56 15.01 6.79
N ASP A 90 -3.82 15.13 7.19
CA ASP A 90 -4.21 15.43 8.56
C ASP A 90 -3.88 14.25 9.50
N PRO A 91 -3.13 14.47 10.59
CA PRO A 91 -2.75 13.42 11.54
C PRO A 91 -3.93 12.66 12.16
N ILE A 92 -5.04 13.34 12.45
CA ILE A 92 -6.23 12.73 13.07
C ILE A 92 -6.90 11.82 12.04
N GLN A 93 -7.06 12.28 10.79
CA GLN A 93 -7.56 11.42 9.72
C GLN A 93 -6.63 10.25 9.40
N LEU A 94 -5.34 10.32 9.74
CA LEU A 94 -4.38 9.24 9.49
C LEU A 94 -4.41 8.16 10.58
N MET A 95 -4.52 8.52 11.86
CA MET A 95 -4.35 7.59 12.98
C MET A 95 -5.55 7.54 13.94
N GLY A 96 -6.62 8.26 13.62
CA GLY A 96 -7.74 8.49 14.52
C GLY A 96 -7.37 9.41 15.69
N GLU A 97 -8.39 9.89 16.38
CA GLU A 97 -8.21 10.67 17.61
C GLU A 97 -7.79 9.75 18.76
N PHE A 98 -6.91 10.26 19.63
CA PHE A 98 -6.57 9.61 20.89
C PHE A 98 -6.29 10.67 21.95
N LYS A 99 -6.54 10.33 23.22
CA LYS A 99 -6.34 11.24 24.36
C LYS A 99 -4.88 11.30 24.78
N SER A 100 -4.23 10.14 24.83
CA SER A 100 -2.83 10.02 25.24
C SER A 100 -2.13 8.89 24.49
N GLY A 101 -0.84 9.10 24.23
CA GLY A 101 0.04 8.17 23.56
C GLY A 101 1.19 7.79 24.46
N TYR A 102 1.60 6.52 24.42
CA TYR A 102 2.65 5.97 25.26
C TYR A 102 3.55 5.01 24.48
N VAL A 103 4.76 4.81 24.99
CA VAL A 103 5.55 3.62 24.66
C VAL A 103 5.50 2.69 25.87
N SER A 104 5.20 1.41 25.66
CA SER A 104 5.08 0.45 26.76
C SER A 104 5.81 -0.85 26.50
N ASN A 105 6.21 -1.49 27.59
CA ASN A 105 6.62 -2.89 27.60
C ASN A 105 6.12 -3.55 28.88
N THR A 106 5.90 -4.85 28.80
CA THR A 106 5.52 -5.69 29.93
C THR A 106 6.59 -5.68 31.02
N ASN A 107 6.14 -5.78 32.26
CA ASN A 107 6.94 -6.11 33.43
C ASN A 107 6.60 -7.49 34.00
N ILE A 108 5.70 -8.24 33.34
CA ILE A 108 5.35 -9.63 33.73
C ILE A 108 6.41 -10.58 33.14
N PRO A 109 7.18 -11.31 33.97
CA PRO A 109 8.26 -12.17 33.50
C PRO A 109 7.85 -13.17 32.40
N GLU A 110 6.67 -13.78 32.55
CA GLU A 110 6.12 -14.79 31.63
C GLU A 110 5.68 -14.21 30.27
N VAL A 111 5.52 -12.88 30.19
CA VAL A 111 5.10 -12.17 28.97
C VAL A 111 6.31 -11.54 28.27
N ILE A 112 7.45 -11.42 28.96
CA ILE A 112 8.72 -10.96 28.36
C ILE A 112 9.08 -11.92 27.21
N GLY A 113 9.39 -11.35 26.05
CA GLY A 113 9.67 -12.13 24.84
C GLY A 113 8.41 -12.48 24.02
N GLY A 114 7.23 -12.05 24.47
CA GLY A 114 6.01 -12.01 23.66
C GLY A 114 6.16 -11.19 22.37
N GLN A 115 5.04 -10.94 21.68
CA GLN A 115 5.11 -10.11 20.48
C GLN A 115 5.45 -8.66 20.86
N ASP A 116 6.55 -8.15 20.30
CA ASP A 116 7.10 -6.82 20.57
C ASP A 116 7.28 -6.54 22.08
N GLY A 117 6.44 -5.69 22.67
CA GLY A 117 6.49 -5.33 24.09
C GLY A 117 5.52 -6.09 25.00
N GLY A 118 4.68 -7.00 24.48
CA GLY A 118 3.78 -7.81 25.29
C GLY A 118 2.63 -7.05 25.96
N THR A 119 2.30 -5.85 25.47
CA THR A 119 1.37 -4.93 26.14
C THR A 119 -0.06 -5.47 26.20
N VAL A 120 -0.58 -6.04 25.10
CA VAL A 120 -1.96 -6.57 25.05
C VAL A 120 -2.17 -7.68 26.08
N THR A 121 -1.29 -8.68 26.08
CA THR A 121 -1.34 -9.78 27.06
C THR A 121 -1.24 -9.25 28.50
N THR A 122 -0.38 -8.27 28.74
CA THR A 122 -0.22 -7.66 30.07
C THR A 122 -1.48 -6.94 30.52
N LEU A 123 -2.15 -6.20 29.62
CA LEU A 123 -3.43 -5.56 29.92
C LEU A 123 -4.50 -6.61 30.25
N LEU A 124 -4.57 -7.72 29.51
CA LEU A 124 -5.49 -8.80 29.84
C LEU A 124 -5.19 -9.42 31.21
N CYS A 125 -3.92 -9.66 31.54
CA CYS A 125 -3.52 -10.16 32.86
C CYS A 125 -3.98 -9.21 33.98
N TYR A 126 -3.75 -7.91 33.81
CA TYR A 126 -4.22 -6.88 34.76
C TYR A 126 -5.74 -6.88 34.87
N LEU A 127 -6.47 -6.90 33.76
CA LEU A 127 -7.94 -6.88 33.76
C LEU A 127 -8.53 -8.11 34.47
N PHE A 128 -7.91 -9.29 34.33
CA PHE A 128 -8.33 -10.50 35.04
C PHE A 128 -7.96 -10.47 36.52
N ASP A 129 -6.73 -10.07 36.87
CA ASP A 129 -6.27 -10.00 38.27
C ASP A 129 -7.10 -9.00 39.10
N GLU A 130 -7.55 -7.92 38.48
CA GLU A 130 -8.39 -6.88 39.09
C GLU A 130 -9.90 -7.15 38.96
N HIS A 131 -10.29 -8.29 38.37
CA HIS A 131 -11.69 -8.68 38.16
C HIS A 131 -12.52 -7.62 37.40
N LEU A 132 -11.89 -6.91 36.47
CA LEU A 132 -12.55 -5.87 35.65
C LEU A 132 -13.30 -6.47 34.45
N ILE A 133 -12.95 -7.70 34.05
CA ILE A 133 -13.59 -8.45 32.97
C ILE A 133 -13.93 -9.87 33.43
N ASP A 134 -15.01 -10.41 32.85
CA ASP A 134 -15.42 -11.80 33.06
C ASP A 134 -14.78 -12.72 32.01
N ALA A 135 -14.55 -12.19 30.81
CA ALA A 135 -13.97 -12.91 29.68
C ALA A 135 -13.16 -11.98 28.77
N ALA A 136 -12.25 -12.57 28.02
CA ALA A 136 -11.59 -11.92 26.91
C ALA A 136 -11.72 -12.74 25.62
N ILE A 137 -11.86 -12.05 24.50
CA ILE A 137 -11.85 -12.65 23.16
C ILE A 137 -10.49 -12.43 22.55
N VAL A 138 -9.81 -13.53 22.23
CA VAL A 138 -8.45 -13.53 21.71
C VAL A 138 -8.31 -14.50 20.55
N THR A 139 -7.23 -14.35 19.79
CA THR A 139 -6.82 -15.34 18.79
C THR A 139 -5.70 -16.20 19.37
N MET A 140 -5.87 -17.52 19.33
CA MET A 140 -4.85 -18.50 19.70
C MET A 140 -4.46 -19.34 18.48
N ARG A 141 -3.39 -20.13 18.60
CA ARG A 141 -3.06 -21.15 17.59
C ARG A 141 -4.00 -22.33 17.75
N ASP A 142 -4.51 -22.85 16.65
CA ASP A 142 -5.25 -24.11 16.66
C ASP A 142 -4.33 -25.24 17.19
N PRO A 143 -4.75 -26.01 18.22
CA PRO A 143 -3.95 -27.11 18.77
C PRO A 143 -3.65 -28.24 17.77
N LYS A 144 -4.53 -28.45 16.78
CA LYS A 144 -4.39 -29.48 15.74
C LYS A 144 -3.64 -28.98 14.52
N HIS A 145 -3.71 -27.68 14.25
CA HIS A 145 -3.11 -27.05 13.07
C HIS A 145 -2.27 -25.84 13.49
N PRO A 146 -0.99 -26.04 13.85
CA PRO A 146 -0.10 -24.95 14.24
C PRO A 146 -0.13 -23.80 13.23
N TRP A 147 -0.24 -22.56 13.73
CA TRP A 147 -0.34 -21.33 12.94
C TRP A 147 -1.65 -21.11 12.17
N MET A 148 -2.64 -21.97 12.31
CA MET A 148 -4.03 -21.60 12.01
C MET A 148 -4.61 -20.79 13.18
N PRO A 149 -5.31 -19.68 12.91
CA PRO A 149 -5.93 -18.87 13.94
C PRO A 149 -7.19 -19.55 14.46
N ALA A 150 -7.35 -19.61 15.78
CA ALA A 150 -8.58 -20.01 16.45
C ALA A 150 -9.04 -18.86 17.37
N ALA A 151 -10.21 -18.30 17.10
CA ALA A 151 -10.81 -17.33 18.00
C ALA A 151 -11.34 -18.05 19.25
N GLN A 152 -10.97 -17.58 20.43
CA GLN A 152 -11.26 -18.25 21.69
C GLN A 152 -11.81 -17.26 22.72
N ILE A 153 -12.74 -17.76 23.54
CA ILE A 153 -13.18 -17.11 24.77
C ILE A 153 -12.25 -17.61 25.87
N ILE A 154 -11.55 -16.69 26.54
CA ILE A 154 -10.70 -17.01 27.69
C ILE A 154 -11.26 -16.34 28.94
N THR A 155 -11.08 -16.97 30.09
CA THR A 155 -11.61 -16.50 31.38
C THR A 155 -10.54 -16.44 32.47
N SER A 156 -9.27 -16.57 32.09
CA SER A 156 -8.17 -16.61 33.05
C SER A 156 -6.89 -15.97 32.54
N LYS A 157 -6.09 -15.46 33.48
CA LYS A 157 -4.74 -14.93 33.23
C LYS A 157 -3.78 -15.95 32.58
N PRO A 158 -3.71 -17.23 33.02
CA PRO A 158 -2.90 -18.22 32.33
C PRO A 158 -3.26 -18.38 30.85
N ASP A 159 -4.53 -18.28 30.50
CA ASP A 159 -4.98 -18.36 29.11
C ASP A 159 -4.57 -17.10 28.32
N ALA A 160 -4.63 -15.93 28.95
CA ALA A 160 -4.15 -14.68 28.36
C ALA A 160 -2.65 -14.77 27.99
N ILE A 161 -1.82 -15.32 28.88
CA ILE A 161 -0.39 -15.55 28.60
C ILE A 161 -0.20 -16.51 27.41
N ARG A 162 -0.95 -17.62 27.37
CA ARG A 162 -0.88 -18.59 26.27
C ARG A 162 -1.36 -18.04 24.92
N SER A 163 -2.15 -16.97 24.92
CA SER A 163 -2.61 -16.29 23.70
C SER A 163 -1.58 -15.32 23.09
N SER A 164 -0.42 -15.14 23.73
CA SER A 164 0.62 -14.22 23.24
C SER A 164 1.21 -14.65 21.89
N GLY A 165 1.49 -13.67 21.04
CA GLY A 165 2.11 -13.87 19.72
C GLY A 165 1.21 -13.43 18.58
N SER A 166 1.80 -12.96 17.47
CA SER A 166 1.05 -12.63 16.26
C SER A 166 0.86 -13.84 15.35
N ILE A 167 -0.37 -13.99 14.83
CA ILE A 167 -0.70 -14.89 13.73
C ILE A 167 -1.09 -13.98 12.55
N TYR A 168 -0.33 -14.00 11.47
CA TYR A 168 -0.45 -13.02 10.36
C TYR A 168 -1.56 -13.38 9.36
N THR A 169 -2.73 -13.73 9.87
CA THR A 169 -3.86 -14.28 9.10
C THR A 169 -5.17 -13.75 9.67
N HIS A 170 -6.27 -13.90 8.94
CA HIS A 170 -7.59 -13.45 9.44
C HIS A 170 -8.11 -14.38 10.53
N SER A 171 -8.62 -13.80 11.62
CA SER A 171 -9.28 -14.52 12.71
C SER A 171 -10.70 -14.03 12.93
N GLN A 172 -11.65 -14.96 13.10
CA GLN A 172 -13.08 -14.71 13.27
C GLN A 172 -13.44 -14.36 14.72
N THR A 173 -12.72 -13.39 15.33
CA THR A 173 -12.92 -13.02 16.74
C THR A 173 -14.33 -12.50 17.05
N VAL A 174 -15.00 -11.87 16.09
CA VAL A 174 -16.39 -11.38 16.27
C VAL A 174 -17.38 -12.53 16.50
N GLU A 175 -17.12 -13.72 15.94
CA GLU A 175 -17.95 -14.91 16.20
C GLU A 175 -17.85 -15.33 17.67
N ALA A 176 -16.63 -15.45 18.19
CA ALA A 176 -16.36 -15.74 19.59
C ALA A 176 -16.93 -14.69 20.54
N LEU A 177 -16.94 -13.40 20.15
CA LEU A 177 -17.61 -12.35 20.91
C LEU A 177 -19.11 -12.60 21.02
N MET A 178 -19.79 -12.90 19.91
CA MET A 178 -21.22 -13.17 19.95
C MET A 178 -21.55 -14.43 20.74
N GLU A 179 -20.66 -15.42 20.70
CA GLU A 179 -20.79 -16.61 21.54
C GLU A 179 -20.63 -16.29 23.03
N ALA A 180 -19.64 -15.46 23.40
CA ALA A 180 -19.51 -15.01 24.79
C ALA A 180 -20.76 -14.25 25.29
N VAL A 181 -21.37 -13.43 24.43
CA VAL A 181 -22.64 -12.75 24.76
C VAL A 181 -23.78 -13.75 24.98
N ARG A 182 -23.88 -14.82 24.18
CA ARG A 182 -24.88 -15.89 24.37
C ARG A 182 -24.65 -16.69 25.66
N GLN A 183 -23.39 -16.84 26.06
CA GLN A 183 -22.98 -17.45 27.33
C GLN A 183 -23.11 -16.49 28.53
N GLU A 184 -23.75 -15.34 28.34
CA GLU A 184 -24.08 -14.35 29.38
C GLU A 184 -22.88 -13.65 30.05
N TYR A 185 -21.69 -13.69 29.43
CA TYR A 185 -20.58 -12.83 29.86
C TYR A 185 -20.96 -11.36 29.68
N ARG A 186 -20.61 -10.52 30.66
CA ARG A 186 -21.06 -9.12 30.69
C ARG A 186 -19.93 -8.16 30.42
N SER A 187 -18.82 -8.27 31.13
CA SER A 187 -17.65 -7.42 30.95
C SER A 187 -16.64 -8.17 30.09
N ILE A 188 -16.58 -7.86 28.80
CA ILE A 188 -15.81 -8.61 27.81
C ILE A 188 -14.68 -7.74 27.26
N ALA A 189 -13.43 -8.15 27.44
CA ALA A 189 -12.33 -7.58 26.66
C ALA A 189 -12.32 -8.19 25.25
N PHE A 190 -12.18 -7.36 24.22
CA PHE A 190 -12.14 -7.81 22.84
C PHE A 190 -10.83 -7.40 22.19
N VAL A 191 -9.99 -8.37 21.84
CA VAL A 191 -8.74 -8.14 21.12
C VAL A 191 -8.96 -8.39 19.64
N GLY A 192 -8.63 -7.40 18.79
CA GLY A 192 -8.84 -7.55 17.36
C GLY A 192 -8.04 -6.57 16.51
N THR A 193 -7.86 -6.93 15.24
CA THR A 193 -7.31 -6.03 14.22
C THR A 193 -8.33 -4.93 13.87
N PRO A 194 -7.94 -3.85 13.15
CA PRO A 194 -8.82 -2.71 12.91
C PRO A 194 -10.18 -3.09 12.29
N CYS A 195 -10.23 -4.03 11.34
CA CYS A 195 -11.49 -4.46 10.75
C CYS A 195 -12.40 -5.20 11.73
N ASN A 196 -11.85 -5.97 12.68
CA ASN A 196 -12.62 -6.59 13.75
C ASN A 196 -13.17 -5.53 14.71
N ILE A 197 -12.34 -4.55 15.06
CA ILE A 197 -12.72 -3.43 15.92
C ILE A 197 -13.83 -2.59 15.28
N ASP A 198 -13.72 -2.29 13.97
CA ASP A 198 -14.74 -1.59 13.20
C ASP A 198 -16.05 -2.36 13.14
N ALA A 199 -16.00 -3.68 12.99
CA ALA A 199 -17.18 -4.53 13.02
C ALA A 199 -17.92 -4.41 14.36
N VAL A 200 -17.20 -4.58 15.48
CA VAL A 200 -17.77 -4.44 16.83
C VAL A 200 -18.28 -3.02 17.05
N ASN A 201 -17.51 -2.00 16.65
CA ASN A 201 -17.90 -0.61 16.77
C ASN A 201 -19.20 -0.30 16.01
N LYS A 202 -19.35 -0.83 14.79
CA LYS A 202 -20.57 -0.72 14.00
C LYS A 202 -21.74 -1.46 14.65
N MET A 203 -21.51 -2.65 15.21
CA MET A 203 -22.54 -3.42 15.91
C MET A 203 -23.06 -2.72 17.18
N ILE A 204 -22.25 -1.88 17.81
CA ILE A 204 -22.65 -1.08 18.99
C ILE A 204 -23.34 0.23 18.58
N ASN A 205 -22.79 0.94 17.59
CA ASN A 205 -23.17 2.33 17.31
C ASN A 205 -24.17 2.51 16.17
N SER A 206 -24.30 1.55 15.26
CA SER A 206 -25.21 1.70 14.13
C SER A 206 -26.68 1.54 14.55
N PRO A 207 -27.65 2.19 13.85
CA PRO A 207 -29.08 2.06 14.17
C PRO A 207 -29.60 0.61 14.13
N ALA A 208 -29.04 -0.23 13.25
CA ALA A 208 -29.35 -1.65 13.13
C ALA A 208 -28.29 -2.55 13.78
N GLY A 209 -27.47 -2.00 14.68
CA GLY A 209 -26.39 -2.72 15.35
C GLY A 209 -26.92 -3.75 16.34
N MET A 210 -26.51 -5.01 16.20
CA MET A 210 -26.99 -6.09 17.05
C MET A 210 -26.54 -5.94 18.52
N LEU A 211 -25.26 -5.61 18.76
CA LEU A 211 -24.72 -5.43 20.12
C LEU A 211 -25.39 -4.29 20.88
N ARG A 212 -25.94 -3.29 20.19
CA ARG A 212 -26.72 -2.21 20.80
C ARG A 212 -27.89 -2.72 21.65
N TYR A 213 -28.52 -3.82 21.26
CA TYR A 213 -29.67 -4.40 21.97
C TYR A 213 -29.25 -5.30 23.14
N PHE A 214 -28.00 -5.75 23.19
CA PHE A 214 -27.43 -6.52 24.29
C PHE A 214 -26.90 -5.58 25.38
N MET A 215 -27.79 -4.81 26.03
CA MET A 215 -27.42 -3.78 27.02
C MET A 215 -26.56 -4.27 28.20
N ARG A 216 -26.55 -5.57 28.48
CA ARG A 216 -25.74 -6.18 29.55
C ARG A 216 -24.32 -6.53 29.11
N ALA A 217 -24.04 -6.53 27.81
CA ALA A 217 -22.73 -6.83 27.25
C ALA A 217 -21.94 -5.54 27.05
N ASN A 218 -20.98 -5.30 27.95
CA ASN A 218 -20.01 -4.22 27.89
C ASN A 218 -18.73 -4.76 27.23
N VAL A 219 -18.39 -4.21 26.07
CA VAL A 219 -17.23 -4.66 25.29
C VAL A 219 -16.12 -3.62 25.35
N PHE A 220 -15.02 -3.96 26.02
CA PHE A 220 -13.81 -3.14 26.08
C PHE A 220 -12.86 -3.54 24.95
N LYS A 221 -12.59 -2.65 24.00
CA LYS A 221 -11.91 -2.95 22.74
C LYS A 221 -10.41 -2.66 22.83
N ILE A 222 -9.58 -3.69 22.69
CA ILE A 222 -8.13 -3.56 22.55
C ILE A 222 -7.77 -3.84 21.08
N GLY A 223 -7.50 -2.76 20.34
CA GLY A 223 -7.13 -2.83 18.93
C GLY A 223 -5.65 -3.08 18.73
N ILE A 224 -5.29 -3.96 17.79
CA ILE A 224 -3.89 -4.15 17.37
C ILE A 224 -3.63 -3.47 16.03
N PHE A 225 -2.45 -2.87 15.85
CA PHE A 225 -2.08 -2.25 14.58
C PHE A 225 -1.97 -3.33 13.50
N CYS A 226 -2.52 -3.08 12.31
CA CYS A 226 -2.52 -4.05 11.22
C CYS A 226 -2.28 -3.39 9.87
N MET A 227 -1.22 -3.83 9.18
CA MET A 227 -0.97 -3.42 7.80
C MET A 227 -1.71 -4.33 6.82
N ASP A 228 -1.47 -5.64 6.90
CA ASP A 228 -2.06 -6.65 6.01
C ASP A 228 -2.17 -7.98 6.76
N ALA A 229 -3.13 -8.81 6.35
CA ALA A 229 -3.23 -10.22 6.71
C ALA A 229 -2.96 -11.09 5.47
N PHE A 230 -2.48 -12.31 5.66
CA PHE A 230 -2.17 -13.25 4.60
C PHE A 230 -3.16 -14.42 4.57
N SER A 231 -3.30 -15.04 3.40
CA SER A 231 -4.10 -16.26 3.21
C SER A 231 -3.25 -17.49 3.54
N THR A 232 -3.60 -18.20 4.60
CA THR A 232 -2.85 -19.37 5.10
C THR A 232 -2.73 -20.46 4.06
N GLU A 233 -3.79 -20.66 3.27
CA GLU A 233 -3.92 -21.68 2.22
C GLU A 233 -2.87 -21.52 1.12
N THR A 234 -2.27 -20.32 1.01
CA THR A 234 -1.29 -20.01 -0.03
C THR A 234 0.09 -19.68 0.52
N LEU A 235 0.15 -19.04 1.70
CA LEU A 235 1.42 -18.64 2.31
C LEU A 235 2.17 -19.84 2.91
N TYR A 236 1.45 -20.75 3.58
CA TYR A 236 2.07 -21.86 4.30
C TYR A 236 2.66 -22.92 3.37
N PRO A 237 1.99 -23.34 2.27
CA PRO A 237 2.61 -24.19 1.27
C PRO A 237 3.89 -23.58 0.68
N LYS A 238 3.91 -22.25 0.48
CA LYS A 238 5.12 -21.55 0.01
C LYS A 238 6.28 -21.64 1.01
N PHE A 239 6.00 -21.60 2.31
CA PHE A 239 7.02 -21.79 3.35
C PHE A 239 7.53 -23.23 3.39
N GLU A 240 6.64 -24.21 3.27
CA GLU A 240 7.00 -25.62 3.21
C GLU A 240 7.86 -25.94 1.97
N GLU A 241 7.52 -25.38 0.80
CA GLU A 241 8.34 -25.46 -0.42
C GLU A 241 9.75 -24.88 -0.24
N ASP A 242 9.92 -23.89 0.64
CA ASP A 242 11.22 -23.32 0.99
C ASP A 242 11.97 -24.12 2.08
N GLY A 243 11.42 -25.27 2.49
CA GLY A 243 11.99 -26.14 3.50
C GLY A 243 11.72 -25.71 4.95
N ILE A 244 10.70 -24.86 5.18
CA ILE A 244 10.29 -24.47 6.53
C ILE A 244 9.33 -25.50 7.11
N ASP A 245 9.67 -26.02 8.28
CA ASP A 245 8.85 -26.91 9.09
C ASP A 245 8.02 -26.08 10.05
N LEU A 246 6.73 -25.88 9.71
CA LEU A 246 5.80 -25.05 10.48
C LEU A 246 5.60 -25.54 11.91
N SER A 247 5.81 -26.83 12.18
CA SER A 247 5.69 -27.40 13.53
C SER A 247 6.76 -26.91 14.50
N LYS A 248 7.93 -26.50 13.98
CA LYS A 248 9.06 -25.97 14.76
C LYS A 248 9.04 -24.46 14.90
N VAL A 249 8.17 -23.77 14.16
CA VAL A 249 8.07 -22.31 14.22
C VAL A 249 7.46 -21.90 15.54
N VAL A 250 8.19 -21.08 16.29
CA VAL A 250 7.74 -20.53 17.59
C VAL A 250 7.28 -19.09 17.48
N LYS A 251 7.82 -18.33 16.52
CA LYS A 251 7.51 -16.92 16.30
C LYS A 251 7.58 -16.55 14.83
N MET A 252 6.63 -15.73 14.40
CA MET A 252 6.69 -14.99 13.14
C MET A 252 6.74 -13.50 13.49
N ASP A 253 7.49 -12.70 12.73
CA ASP A 253 7.59 -11.27 12.97
C ASP A 253 7.69 -10.46 11.67
N ILE A 254 7.10 -9.26 11.65
CA ILE A 254 7.24 -8.33 10.53
C ILE A 254 7.88 -7.05 11.03
N ASN A 255 9.16 -6.86 10.71
CA ASN A 255 9.87 -5.65 11.03
C ASN A 255 10.82 -5.26 9.88
N LYS A 256 11.16 -3.97 9.79
CA LYS A 256 12.12 -3.43 8.80
C LYS A 256 11.87 -3.88 7.33
N GLY A 257 10.60 -4.08 6.96
CA GLY A 257 10.21 -4.48 5.61
C GLY A 257 10.45 -5.95 5.26
N LYS A 258 10.71 -6.80 6.25
CA LYS A 258 10.88 -8.25 6.09
C LYS A 258 9.92 -9.02 6.99
N PHE A 259 9.53 -10.22 6.54
CA PHE A 259 8.81 -11.23 7.30
C PHE A 259 9.82 -12.25 7.80
N HIS A 260 9.93 -12.42 9.10
CA HIS A 260 10.90 -13.26 9.80
C HIS A 260 10.21 -14.49 10.41
N ILE A 261 10.84 -15.64 10.29
CA ILE A 261 10.40 -16.91 10.86
C ILE A 261 11.48 -17.41 11.82
N TYR A 262 11.09 -17.75 13.05
CA TYR A 262 12.00 -18.21 14.11
C TYR A 262 11.62 -19.63 14.56
N TYR A 263 12.64 -20.48 14.71
CA TYR A 263 12.51 -21.78 15.37
C TYR A 263 12.84 -21.67 16.86
N GLU A 264 12.46 -22.70 17.60
CA GLU A 264 12.80 -22.85 19.01
C GLU A 264 14.32 -22.79 19.22
N ASN A 265 14.76 -22.09 20.29
CA ASN A 265 16.17 -21.94 20.67
C ASN A 265 17.08 -21.23 19.66
N GLN A 266 16.52 -20.43 18.74
CA GLN A 266 17.29 -19.60 17.83
C GLN A 266 16.90 -18.12 17.96
N ASP A 267 17.87 -17.27 18.29
CA ASP A 267 17.67 -15.81 18.33
C ASP A 267 17.64 -15.19 16.92
N GLU A 268 18.23 -15.87 15.94
CA GLU A 268 18.22 -15.45 14.54
C GLU A 268 17.07 -16.09 13.76
N PRO A 269 16.49 -15.36 12.79
CA PRO A 269 15.42 -15.90 11.97
C PRO A 269 15.98 -16.96 11.02
N VAL A 270 15.38 -18.15 11.04
CA VAL A 270 15.64 -19.26 10.12
C VAL A 270 15.49 -18.81 8.67
N LYS A 271 14.49 -17.94 8.43
CA LYS A 271 14.26 -17.35 7.12
C LYS A 271 13.68 -15.96 7.25
N SER A 272 14.07 -15.10 6.31
CA SER A 272 13.56 -13.74 6.18
C SER A 272 13.15 -13.45 4.74
N TYR A 273 11.89 -13.06 4.53
CA TYR A 273 11.33 -12.71 3.23
C TYR A 273 11.16 -11.21 3.09
N PRO A 274 11.58 -10.56 2.00
CA PRO A 274 11.16 -9.19 1.71
C PRO A 274 9.63 -9.11 1.60
N ILE A 275 8.98 -8.15 2.27
CA ILE A 275 7.51 -8.07 2.26
C ILE A 275 6.94 -7.96 0.85
N GLY A 276 7.65 -7.27 -0.05
CA GLY A 276 7.28 -7.16 -1.47
C GLY A 276 7.12 -8.51 -2.18
N SER A 277 7.90 -9.54 -1.82
CA SER A 277 7.78 -10.87 -2.43
C SER A 277 6.53 -11.62 -1.95
N LEU A 278 6.00 -11.25 -0.79
CA LEU A 278 4.81 -11.87 -0.19
C LEU A 278 3.50 -11.15 -0.57
N HIS A 279 3.56 -10.06 -1.34
CA HIS A 279 2.38 -9.28 -1.71
C HIS A 279 1.28 -10.10 -2.39
N LYS A 280 1.65 -11.12 -3.18
CA LYS A 280 0.69 -12.02 -3.86
C LYS A 280 -0.07 -12.95 -2.92
N TYR A 281 0.39 -13.13 -1.69
CA TYR A 281 -0.26 -13.95 -0.66
C TYR A 281 -1.10 -13.14 0.33
N LYS A 282 -1.13 -11.81 0.17
CA LYS A 282 -1.96 -10.94 1.00
C LYS A 282 -3.43 -11.21 0.71
N SER A 283 -4.24 -11.15 1.75
CA SER A 283 -5.67 -11.22 1.59
C SER A 283 -6.16 -10.01 0.77
N PRO A 284 -6.94 -10.23 -0.31
CA PRO A 284 -7.34 -9.15 -1.22
C PRO A 284 -8.16 -8.06 -0.51
N SER A 285 -8.92 -8.43 0.52
CA SER A 285 -9.73 -7.50 1.33
C SER A 285 -8.89 -6.45 2.04
N CYS A 286 -7.64 -6.76 2.42
CA CYS A 286 -6.76 -5.85 3.14
C CYS A 286 -6.41 -4.60 2.32
N THR A 287 -6.48 -4.70 1.00
CA THR A 287 -6.18 -3.58 0.12
C THR A 287 -7.22 -2.47 0.22
N PHE A 288 -8.47 -2.78 0.57
CA PHE A 288 -9.53 -1.78 0.77
C PHE A 288 -9.56 -1.21 2.20
N CYS A 289 -8.87 -1.86 3.13
CA CYS A 289 -8.81 -1.39 4.51
C CYS A 289 -7.91 -0.16 4.61
N THR A 290 -8.45 0.91 5.18
CA THR A 290 -7.76 2.20 5.37
C THR A 290 -7.27 2.43 6.80
N ASP A 291 -7.66 1.59 7.75
CA ASP A 291 -7.26 1.74 9.14
C ASP A 291 -6.00 0.90 9.42
N LEU A 292 -4.96 1.56 9.93
CA LEU A 292 -3.75 0.91 10.45
C LEU A 292 -3.81 0.72 11.96
N THR A 293 -4.36 1.68 12.70
CA THR A 293 -4.13 1.87 14.13
C THR A 293 -5.33 1.51 14.99
N ALA A 294 -6.35 0.86 14.43
CA ALA A 294 -7.60 0.51 15.10
C ALA A 294 -8.24 1.76 15.74
N GLU A 295 -8.65 2.69 14.89
CA GLU A 295 -9.10 4.05 15.24
C GLU A 295 -10.31 4.05 16.18
N ASN A 296 -11.11 2.98 16.17
CA ASN A 296 -12.33 2.82 16.96
C ASN A 296 -12.19 1.97 18.25
N ALA A 297 -10.95 1.65 18.65
CA ALA A 297 -10.66 0.91 19.88
C ALA A 297 -10.73 1.80 21.14
N ASP A 298 -10.76 1.20 22.33
CA ASP A 298 -10.54 1.91 23.59
C ASP A 298 -9.04 2.15 23.85
N ILE A 299 -8.24 1.11 23.56
CA ILE A 299 -6.78 1.15 23.54
C ILE A 299 -6.30 0.54 22.23
N SER A 300 -5.37 1.20 21.53
CA SER A 300 -4.72 0.66 20.34
C SER A 300 -3.24 0.40 20.57
N VAL A 301 -2.74 -0.76 20.18
CA VAL A 301 -1.38 -1.22 20.46
C VAL A 301 -0.70 -1.68 19.17
N GLY A 302 0.55 -1.26 18.95
CA GLY A 302 1.34 -1.74 17.81
C GLY A 302 2.85 -1.68 18.05
N SER A 303 3.63 -2.17 17.09
CA SER A 303 5.10 -2.21 17.18
C SER A 303 5.79 -0.98 16.59
N VAL A 304 5.10 -0.28 15.70
CA VAL A 304 5.71 0.79 14.90
C VAL A 304 5.85 2.05 15.74
N GLY A 305 7.04 2.63 15.73
CA GLY A 305 7.35 3.88 16.42
C GLY A 305 7.97 3.73 17.80
N SER A 306 7.94 2.54 18.43
CA SER A 306 8.39 2.32 19.82
C SER A 306 9.80 1.76 19.98
N GLY A 307 10.41 1.24 18.91
CA GLY A 307 11.69 0.54 18.97
C GLY A 307 11.54 -0.95 19.30
N ALA A 308 12.67 -1.65 19.40
CA ALA A 308 12.67 -3.10 19.60
C ALA A 308 12.12 -3.48 20.99
N LYS A 309 11.32 -4.56 21.05
CA LYS A 309 10.74 -5.11 22.29
C LYS A 309 9.83 -4.15 23.06
N LYS A 310 9.26 -3.15 22.38
CA LYS A 310 8.36 -2.14 22.94
C LYS A 310 7.16 -1.96 22.03
N ASN A 311 6.04 -1.54 22.59
CA ASN A 311 4.84 -1.18 21.83
C ASN A 311 4.59 0.32 21.87
N THR A 312 4.07 0.85 20.77
CA THR A 312 3.34 2.13 20.74
C THR A 312 1.91 1.85 21.19
N VAL A 313 1.39 2.70 22.08
CA VAL A 313 0.02 2.59 22.59
C VAL A 313 -0.70 3.91 22.47
N PHE A 314 -1.95 3.88 22.00
CA PHE A 314 -2.87 5.01 21.99
C PHE A 314 -4.06 4.69 22.88
N ALA A 315 -4.24 5.46 23.95
CA ALA A 315 -5.47 5.44 24.75
C ALA A 315 -6.48 6.40 24.11
N ARG A 316 -7.57 5.85 23.60
CA ARG A 316 -8.55 6.61 22.80
C ARG A 316 -9.73 7.07 23.63
N THR A 317 -10.24 6.21 24.49
CA THR A 317 -11.36 6.52 25.38
C THR A 317 -10.88 6.87 26.79
N GLY A 318 -11.75 7.50 27.58
CA GLY A 318 -11.43 7.82 28.97
C GLY A 318 -11.11 6.57 29.79
N ILE A 319 -11.92 5.52 29.63
CA ILE A 319 -11.70 4.23 30.29
C ILE A 319 -10.39 3.56 29.81
N GLY A 320 -10.04 3.68 28.53
CA GLY A 320 -8.76 3.19 28.02
C GLY A 320 -7.55 3.89 28.65
N ALA A 321 -7.62 5.19 28.89
CA ALA A 321 -6.57 5.95 29.56
C ALA A 321 -6.41 5.54 31.04
N GLU A 322 -7.52 5.40 31.77
CA GLU A 322 -7.49 4.96 33.18
C GLU A 322 -6.91 3.55 33.32
N ILE A 323 -7.34 2.60 32.47
CA ILE A 323 -6.87 1.20 32.53
C ILE A 323 -5.35 1.10 32.30
N ILE A 324 -4.82 1.79 31.29
CA ILE A 324 -3.39 1.68 30.98
C ILE A 324 -2.53 2.34 32.07
N GLU A 325 -2.97 3.47 32.60
CA GLU A 325 -2.26 4.20 33.65
C GLU A 325 -2.30 3.45 34.99
N ASP A 326 -3.43 2.83 35.34
CA ASP A 326 -3.52 2.00 36.56
C ASP A 326 -2.68 0.73 36.43
N ALA A 327 -2.70 0.07 35.28
CA ALA A 327 -1.83 -1.08 35.01
C ALA A 327 -0.33 -0.72 35.19
N ALA A 328 0.10 0.46 34.74
CA ALA A 328 1.47 0.91 34.97
C ALA A 328 1.75 1.30 36.43
N LYS A 329 0.82 1.99 37.10
CA LYS A 329 0.94 2.33 38.54
C LYS A 329 1.09 1.09 39.41
N LYS A 330 0.39 0.00 39.08
CA LYS A 330 0.49 -1.30 39.76
C LYS A 330 1.67 -2.15 39.31
N GLY A 331 2.51 -1.63 38.40
CA GLY A 331 3.75 -2.28 37.99
C GLY A 331 3.59 -3.41 36.98
N TYR A 332 2.43 -3.55 36.31
CA TYR A 332 2.24 -4.50 35.22
C TYR A 332 2.97 -4.06 33.95
N LEU A 333 2.97 -2.75 33.67
CA LEU A 333 3.59 -2.13 32.50
C LEU A 333 4.66 -1.13 32.91
N ILE A 334 5.73 -1.06 32.13
CA ILE A 334 6.64 0.07 32.10
C ILE A 334 6.16 0.99 30.99
N MET A 335 5.93 2.27 31.32
CA MET A 335 5.46 3.28 30.37
C MET A 335 6.47 4.41 30.23
N GLU A 336 6.70 4.83 28.99
CA GLU A 336 7.54 5.97 28.63
C GLU A 336 6.71 7.00 27.85
N PRO A 337 7.07 8.30 27.93
CA PRO A 337 6.40 9.34 27.16
C PRO A 337 6.48 9.09 25.65
N TYR A 338 5.37 9.31 24.96
CA TYR A 338 5.34 9.24 23.49
C TYR A 338 5.78 10.57 22.89
N ASN A 339 6.74 10.52 21.97
CA ASN A 339 7.36 11.71 21.40
C ASN A 339 7.05 11.88 19.89
N ALA A 340 7.45 13.03 19.33
CA ALA A 340 7.20 13.37 17.92
C ALA A 340 7.93 12.46 16.91
N ILE A 341 9.07 11.86 17.29
CA ILE A 341 9.81 10.93 16.43
C ILE A 341 9.00 9.64 16.26
N ASN A 342 8.46 9.11 17.36
CA ASN A 342 7.62 7.92 17.36
C ASN A 342 6.36 8.13 16.50
N LEU A 343 5.72 9.30 16.64
CA LEU A 343 4.53 9.69 15.90
C LEU A 343 4.74 9.70 14.37
N ASN A 344 5.88 10.22 13.91
CA ASN A 344 6.18 10.31 12.48
C ASN A 344 6.25 8.94 11.80
N ALA A 345 6.76 7.90 12.49
CA ALA A 345 6.82 6.55 11.93
C ALA A 345 5.40 5.99 11.70
N VAL A 346 4.50 6.16 12.67
CA VAL A 346 3.12 5.69 12.59
C VAL A 346 2.34 6.47 11.52
N LEU A 347 2.51 7.79 11.46
CA LEU A 347 1.92 8.65 10.42
C LEU A 347 2.28 8.20 9.01
N ASN A 348 3.57 7.95 8.76
CA ASN A 348 4.03 7.52 7.45
C ASN A 348 3.47 6.16 7.04
N LEU A 349 3.35 5.23 7.99
CA LEU A 349 2.77 3.91 7.70
C LEU A 349 1.25 4.01 7.49
N SER A 350 0.56 4.82 8.30
CA SER A 350 -0.88 5.06 8.15
C SER A 350 -1.20 5.68 6.81
N LYS A 351 -0.39 6.65 6.36
CA LYS A 351 -0.50 7.26 5.03
C LYS A 351 -0.38 6.23 3.92
N ARG A 352 0.58 5.29 4.02
CA ARG A 352 0.74 4.19 3.06
C ARG A 352 -0.46 3.24 3.08
N LYS A 353 -1.03 2.94 4.25
CA LYS A 353 -2.22 2.11 4.39
C LYS A 353 -3.43 2.77 3.73
N LYS A 354 -3.68 4.05 3.98
CA LYS A 354 -4.79 4.80 3.36
C LYS A 354 -4.62 4.97 1.85
N ALA A 355 -3.39 5.11 1.38
CA ALA A 355 -3.09 5.12 -0.05
C ALA A 355 -3.16 3.73 -0.70
N ALA A 356 -3.26 2.63 0.06
CA ALA A 356 -3.27 1.29 -0.51
C ALA A 356 -4.56 0.98 -1.30
N GLN A 357 -5.71 1.48 -0.84
CA GLN A 357 -7.03 1.32 -1.49
C GLN A 357 -7.04 1.76 -2.96
N TYR A 358 -6.19 2.74 -3.26
CA TYR A 358 -6.02 3.34 -4.57
C TYR A 358 -5.25 2.45 -5.56
N ASN A 359 -4.56 1.43 -5.08
CA ASN A 359 -3.80 0.53 -5.94
C ASN A 359 -4.67 -0.57 -6.58
N VAL A 360 -5.87 -0.86 -6.02
CA VAL A 360 -6.76 -1.93 -6.52
C VAL A 360 -7.48 -1.53 -7.79
N GLN A 361 -7.97 -0.29 -7.83
CA GLN A 361 -8.75 0.23 -8.96
C GLN A 361 -7.84 1.05 -9.88
N ARG A 362 -6.84 0.39 -10.48
CA ARG A 362 -6.22 0.97 -11.68
C ARG A 362 -7.23 0.92 -12.82
N ARG A 363 -8.19 1.86 -12.87
CA ARG A 363 -8.87 2.16 -14.15
C ARG A 363 -7.81 2.76 -15.07
N LYS A 364 -7.23 1.92 -15.92
CA LYS A 364 -6.38 2.35 -17.05
C LYS A 364 -7.27 2.85 -18.19
N VAL A 365 -8.13 3.82 -17.93
CA VAL A 365 -8.88 4.49 -19.00
C VAL A 365 -8.47 5.95 -18.94
N PHE A 366 -7.47 6.29 -19.75
CA PHE A 366 -7.20 7.68 -20.10
C PHE A 366 -8.13 7.99 -21.28
N VAL A 367 -9.11 8.86 -21.06
CA VAL A 367 -9.87 9.45 -22.16
C VAL A 367 -8.97 10.51 -22.77
N VAL A 368 -8.47 10.26 -23.97
CA VAL A 368 -7.85 11.31 -24.78
C VAL A 368 -8.94 12.31 -25.08
N ARG A 369 -8.81 13.54 -24.58
CA ARG A 369 -9.67 14.64 -25.00
C ARG A 369 -9.17 15.09 -26.37
N ASP A 370 -10.05 15.09 -27.35
CA ASP A 370 -9.81 15.83 -28.57
C ASP A 370 -9.56 17.28 -28.17
N VAL A 371 -8.43 17.83 -28.62
CA VAL A 371 -8.21 19.26 -28.59
C VAL A 371 -9.28 19.83 -29.52
N LEU A 372 -10.39 20.31 -28.96
CA LEU A 372 -11.22 21.25 -29.69
C LEU A 372 -10.27 22.37 -30.09
N GLY A 373 -10.07 22.49 -31.40
CA GLY A 373 -9.16 23.45 -31.99
C GLY A 373 -9.32 24.78 -31.30
N GLU A 374 -8.19 25.44 -31.06
CA GLU A 374 -8.20 26.88 -30.97
C GLU A 374 -8.94 27.35 -32.21
N ASP A 375 -10.13 27.93 -32.02
CA ASP A 375 -10.78 28.76 -33.03
C ASP A 375 -9.83 29.94 -33.25
N GLU A 376 -8.79 29.73 -34.06
CA GLU A 376 -8.05 30.78 -34.72
C GLU A 376 -9.07 31.51 -35.60
N GLU A 377 -9.24 32.79 -35.30
CA GLU A 377 -10.06 33.73 -36.05
C GLU A 377 -9.85 33.53 -37.56
N GLU A 378 -10.97 33.43 -38.29
CA GLU A 378 -11.05 33.23 -39.73
C GLU A 378 -10.12 34.21 -40.49
N SER A 379 -8.95 33.74 -40.91
CA SER A 379 -8.21 34.36 -42.00
C SER A 379 -8.44 33.58 -43.28
N ASN A 380 -9.34 34.12 -44.12
CA ASN A 380 -9.64 33.69 -45.48
C ASN A 380 -8.39 33.30 -46.27
N ILE A 381 -8.21 32.02 -46.63
CA ILE A 381 -7.41 31.62 -47.80
C ILE A 381 -8.04 30.40 -48.50
N GLU A 382 -7.98 30.47 -49.83
CA GLU A 382 -8.60 29.70 -50.89
C GLU A 382 -8.31 28.18 -50.92
N THR A 383 -9.26 27.44 -51.51
CA THR A 383 -9.19 26.00 -51.80
C THR A 383 -8.07 25.60 -52.78
N MET A 384 -7.30 24.56 -52.47
CA MET A 384 -7.14 23.32 -53.25
C MET A 384 -6.24 22.26 -52.54
N PRO A 385 -6.24 20.97 -52.97
CA PRO A 385 -6.23 19.81 -52.07
C PRO A 385 -4.91 19.03 -52.03
N GLU A 386 -4.65 18.33 -50.92
CA GLU A 386 -4.19 16.93 -50.91
C GLU A 386 -4.25 16.37 -49.49
N VAL A 387 -4.63 15.10 -49.36
CA VAL A 387 -4.74 14.38 -48.09
C VAL A 387 -3.35 14.27 -47.44
N GLU A 388 -3.08 15.04 -46.40
CA GLU A 388 -1.89 14.84 -45.57
C GLU A 388 -2.05 13.56 -44.73
N LYS A 389 -1.18 12.58 -44.99
CA LYS A 389 -0.98 11.44 -44.10
C LYS A 389 -0.42 11.94 -42.76
N PRO A 390 -0.85 11.37 -41.61
CA PRO A 390 -0.31 11.77 -40.31
C PRO A 390 1.21 11.55 -40.27
N GLN A 391 1.93 12.53 -39.75
CA GLN A 391 3.38 12.47 -39.61
C GLN A 391 3.80 11.38 -38.60
N PRO A 392 4.94 10.71 -38.83
CA PRO A 392 5.47 9.72 -37.88
C PRO A 392 5.78 10.39 -36.54
N LEU A 393 5.58 9.66 -35.44
CA LEU A 393 5.98 10.04 -34.07
C LEU A 393 7.48 10.38 -34.02
N LYS A 394 7.85 11.63 -34.31
CA LYS A 394 9.21 12.14 -34.18
C LYS A 394 9.40 12.67 -32.77
N GLY A 395 10.11 11.87 -31.98
CA GLY A 395 10.58 12.24 -30.65
C GLY A 395 11.21 11.03 -29.99
N THR A 396 12.30 11.21 -29.26
CA THR A 396 13.10 10.18 -28.58
C THR A 396 12.36 9.34 -27.51
N ARG A 397 11.03 9.40 -27.44
CA ARG A 397 10.20 8.55 -26.58
C ARG A 397 9.75 7.33 -27.37
N ARG A 398 10.24 6.16 -26.96
CA ARG A 398 9.80 4.86 -27.51
C ARG A 398 8.32 4.67 -27.18
N ALA A 399 7.50 4.35 -28.19
CA ALA A 399 6.06 4.13 -28.00
C ALA A 399 5.78 2.81 -27.25
N ILE A 400 6.70 1.86 -27.37
CA ILE A 400 6.63 0.54 -26.74
C ILE A 400 7.95 0.22 -26.03
N SER A 401 7.86 -0.44 -24.89
CA SER A 401 8.98 -1.10 -24.21
C SER A 401 8.83 -2.61 -24.31
N VAL A 402 9.95 -3.32 -24.51
CA VAL A 402 9.99 -4.79 -24.52
C VAL A 402 11.03 -5.28 -23.53
N SER A 403 10.61 -6.09 -22.57
CA SER A 403 11.49 -6.85 -21.68
C SER A 403 11.42 -8.34 -22.01
N LYS A 404 12.44 -9.10 -21.60
CA LYS A 404 12.54 -10.54 -21.85
C LYS A 404 12.90 -11.29 -20.58
N LYS A 405 12.39 -12.52 -20.44
CA LYS A 405 12.77 -13.46 -19.39
C LYS A 405 12.94 -14.85 -20.01
N LEU A 406 14.09 -15.47 -19.79
CA LEU A 406 14.36 -16.82 -20.30
C LEU A 406 13.83 -17.85 -19.30
N ASN A 407 13.01 -18.79 -19.79
CA ASN A 407 12.58 -19.96 -19.03
C ASN A 407 13.31 -21.20 -19.56
N GLU A 408 14.37 -21.59 -18.84
CA GLU A 408 15.23 -22.72 -19.22
C GLU A 408 14.53 -24.08 -19.16
N LYS A 409 13.52 -24.23 -18.29
CA LYS A 409 12.79 -25.51 -18.11
C LYS A 409 11.88 -25.80 -19.30
N ASP A 410 11.19 -24.78 -19.79
CA ASP A 410 10.18 -24.91 -20.84
C ASP A 410 10.70 -24.52 -22.24
N LYS A 411 11.98 -24.12 -22.34
CA LYS A 411 12.61 -23.59 -23.56
C LYS A 411 11.81 -22.45 -24.21
N THR A 412 11.30 -21.52 -23.40
CA THR A 412 10.57 -20.34 -23.88
C THR A 412 11.29 -19.04 -23.52
N LEU A 413 11.14 -18.03 -24.38
CA LEU A 413 11.48 -16.65 -24.10
C LEU A 413 10.19 -15.88 -23.87
N ASP A 414 9.93 -15.50 -22.62
CA ASP A 414 8.76 -14.70 -22.28
C ASP A 414 9.08 -13.23 -22.56
N LEU A 415 8.44 -12.70 -23.60
CA LEU A 415 8.55 -11.30 -24.00
C LEU A 415 7.41 -10.50 -23.38
N THR A 416 7.71 -9.51 -22.55
CA THR A 416 6.71 -8.58 -22.03
C THR A 416 6.75 -7.30 -22.85
N ILE A 417 5.64 -7.00 -23.52
CA ILE A 417 5.47 -5.81 -24.34
C ILE A 417 4.59 -4.83 -23.57
N THR A 418 5.08 -3.61 -23.39
CA THR A 418 4.39 -2.56 -22.64
C THR A 418 4.15 -1.36 -23.55
N ASN A 419 2.90 -0.92 -23.68
CA ASN A 419 2.61 0.39 -24.26
C ASN A 419 3.07 1.48 -23.29
N THR A 420 4.05 2.29 -23.70
CA THR A 420 4.62 3.35 -22.85
C THR A 420 4.09 4.74 -23.17
N VAL A 421 3.18 4.86 -24.16
CA VAL A 421 2.50 6.10 -24.51
C VAL A 421 1.14 6.22 -23.82
N GLY A 422 0.73 7.45 -23.56
CA GLY A 422 -0.49 7.78 -22.79
C GLY A 422 -1.81 7.58 -23.55
N PHE A 423 -1.80 6.93 -24.71
CA PHE A 423 -2.98 6.68 -25.56
C PHE A 423 -2.99 5.23 -26.08
N ALA A 424 -4.18 4.73 -26.43
CA ALA A 424 -4.34 3.39 -26.98
C ALA A 424 -3.69 3.29 -28.36
N LEU A 425 -3.03 2.17 -28.62
CA LEU A 425 -2.41 1.89 -29.90
C LEU A 425 -3.24 0.80 -30.60
N ASP A 426 -3.84 1.19 -31.72
CA ASP A 426 -4.75 0.31 -32.46
C ASP A 426 -4.02 -0.44 -33.59
N ASP A 427 -4.55 -1.62 -33.89
CA ASP A 427 -4.11 -2.51 -34.95
C ASP A 427 -2.58 -2.71 -34.96
N ILE A 428 -2.02 -3.04 -33.80
CA ILE A 428 -0.58 -3.28 -33.68
C ILE A 428 -0.27 -4.68 -34.17
N LYS A 429 0.52 -4.74 -35.24
CA LYS A 429 1.15 -5.96 -35.71
C LYS A 429 2.49 -6.14 -35.02
N ILE A 430 2.60 -7.17 -34.19
CA ILE A 430 3.86 -7.59 -33.58
C ILE A 430 4.44 -8.73 -34.39
N ARG A 431 5.73 -8.63 -34.69
CA ARG A 431 6.53 -9.64 -35.35
C ARG A 431 7.70 -10.01 -34.47
N VAL A 432 7.85 -11.29 -34.19
CA VAL A 432 8.96 -11.86 -33.42
C VAL A 432 9.64 -12.89 -34.32
N ALA A 433 10.95 -12.77 -34.53
CA ALA A 433 11.70 -13.73 -35.35
C ALA A 433 13.06 -14.02 -34.68
N ALA A 434 13.48 -15.28 -34.69
CA ALA A 434 14.84 -15.63 -34.33
C ALA A 434 15.79 -15.17 -35.45
N VAL A 435 16.98 -14.70 -35.08
CA VAL A 435 17.99 -14.21 -36.03
C VAL A 435 19.24 -15.07 -35.86
N ASP A 436 19.61 -15.76 -36.95
CA ASP A 436 20.81 -16.60 -37.03
C ASP A 436 21.72 -16.07 -38.15
N GLU A 437 22.90 -15.58 -37.75
CA GLU A 437 24.02 -14.95 -38.49
C GLU A 437 23.72 -13.95 -39.63
N LEU A 438 22.66 -14.12 -40.44
CA LEU A 438 22.10 -13.21 -41.45
C LEU A 438 20.62 -13.49 -41.82
N PHE A 439 20.01 -14.57 -41.33
CA PHE A 439 18.67 -15.02 -41.74
C PHE A 439 17.68 -15.00 -40.57
N GLU A 440 16.42 -14.67 -40.87
CA GLU A 440 15.31 -14.75 -39.94
C GLU A 440 14.69 -16.16 -39.97
N THR A 441 14.59 -16.81 -38.82
CA THR A 441 13.97 -18.13 -38.67
C THR A 441 12.77 -18.05 -37.72
N LYS A 442 11.73 -18.85 -38.00
CA LYS A 442 10.47 -18.94 -37.23
C LYS A 442 9.76 -17.59 -36.97
N PRO A 443 9.42 -16.80 -38.01
CA PRO A 443 8.67 -15.57 -37.80
C PRO A 443 7.29 -15.87 -37.23
N TRP A 444 7.03 -15.34 -36.04
CA TRP A 444 5.72 -15.34 -35.41
C TRP A 444 5.12 -13.94 -35.50
N ILE A 445 3.87 -13.86 -35.92
CA ILE A 445 3.16 -12.61 -36.11
C ILE A 445 1.82 -12.69 -35.37
N THR A 446 1.53 -11.66 -34.59
CA THR A 446 0.20 -11.47 -34.02
C THR A 446 -0.28 -10.05 -34.29
N THR A 447 -1.60 -9.87 -34.28
CA THR A 447 -2.22 -8.56 -34.35
C THR A 447 -2.99 -8.33 -33.06
N ILE A 448 -2.62 -7.29 -32.35
CA ILE A 448 -3.37 -6.78 -31.21
C ILE A 448 -4.28 -5.68 -31.75
N LYS A 449 -5.59 -5.91 -31.66
CA LYS A 449 -6.59 -4.93 -32.12
C LYS A 449 -6.45 -3.61 -31.39
N GLU A 450 -6.23 -3.67 -30.09
CA GLU A 450 -6.15 -2.51 -29.21
C GLU A 450 -5.18 -2.83 -28.08
N LEU A 451 -4.14 -2.01 -27.91
CA LEU A 451 -3.17 -2.12 -26.82
C LEU A 451 -3.26 -0.87 -25.94
N PHE A 452 -3.79 -1.02 -24.74
CA PHE A 452 -4.07 0.11 -23.86
C PHE A 452 -2.79 0.69 -23.22
N PRO A 453 -2.80 1.98 -22.82
CA PRO A 453 -1.68 2.61 -22.13
C PRO A 453 -1.21 1.80 -20.91
N PHE A 454 0.10 1.54 -20.85
CA PHE A 454 0.76 0.82 -19.75
C PHE A 454 0.25 -0.61 -19.50
N GLU A 455 -0.51 -1.17 -20.45
CA GLU A 455 -0.83 -2.59 -20.51
C GLU A 455 0.42 -3.42 -20.81
N ASN A 456 0.53 -4.55 -20.13
CA ASN A 456 1.60 -5.52 -20.35
C ASN A 456 0.99 -6.73 -21.04
N ILE A 457 1.56 -7.12 -22.17
CA ILE A 457 1.23 -8.37 -22.84
C ILE A 457 2.45 -9.27 -22.75
N GLU A 458 2.24 -10.46 -22.21
CA GLU A 458 3.26 -11.51 -22.14
C GLU A 458 3.09 -12.44 -23.34
N ILE A 459 4.17 -12.61 -24.09
CA ILE A 459 4.22 -13.44 -25.29
C ILE A 459 5.26 -14.53 -25.05
N PRO A 460 4.85 -15.78 -24.86
CA PRO A 460 5.79 -16.90 -24.79
C PRO A 460 6.27 -17.25 -26.21
N TYR A 461 7.55 -17.05 -26.49
CA TYR A 461 8.16 -17.40 -27.77
C TYR A 461 9.01 -18.67 -27.63
N PRO A 462 8.73 -19.76 -28.37
CA PRO A 462 9.47 -21.01 -28.25
C PRO A 462 10.89 -20.90 -28.83
N LEU A 463 11.88 -21.46 -28.13
CA LEU A 463 13.30 -21.41 -28.50
C LEU A 463 13.82 -22.78 -28.94
N GLU A 464 14.72 -22.80 -29.93
CA GLU A 464 15.45 -24.00 -30.35
C GLU A 464 16.75 -24.19 -29.56
N THR A 465 17.45 -23.08 -29.32
CA THR A 465 18.70 -23.00 -28.56
C THR A 465 18.51 -22.05 -27.38
N LEU A 466 19.23 -22.28 -26.27
CA LEU A 466 19.21 -21.40 -25.09
C LEU A 466 20.16 -20.19 -25.22
N GLU A 467 20.75 -20.02 -26.40
CA GLU A 467 21.59 -18.89 -26.76
C GLU A 467 21.26 -18.45 -28.18
N GLY A 468 21.08 -17.15 -28.39
CA GLY A 468 20.73 -16.59 -29.69
C GLY A 468 20.22 -15.16 -29.62
N SER A 469 19.58 -14.70 -30.69
CA SER A 469 18.99 -13.36 -30.73
C SER A 469 17.61 -13.37 -31.37
N VAL A 470 16.69 -12.58 -30.82
CA VAL A 470 15.32 -12.43 -31.32
C VAL A 470 15.07 -10.99 -31.75
N LEU A 471 14.65 -10.78 -32.98
CA LEU A 471 14.15 -9.50 -33.47
C LEU A 471 12.69 -9.35 -33.08
N VAL A 472 12.37 -8.26 -32.37
CA VAL A 472 11.00 -7.87 -32.04
C VAL A 472 10.67 -6.56 -32.76
N GLU A 473 9.64 -6.59 -33.59
CA GLU A 473 9.12 -5.43 -34.29
C GLU A 473 7.65 -5.22 -33.98
N ALA A 474 7.25 -3.96 -33.80
CA ALA A 474 5.85 -3.57 -33.67
C ALA A 474 5.55 -2.46 -34.66
N THR A 475 4.47 -2.65 -35.42
CA THR A 475 3.99 -1.73 -36.45
C THR A 475 2.53 -1.44 -36.21
N SER A 476 2.15 -0.17 -36.17
CA SER A 476 0.74 0.26 -36.15
C SER A 476 0.33 0.73 -37.54
N LYS A 477 -0.93 0.51 -37.89
CA LYS A 477 -1.51 0.99 -39.16
C LYS A 477 -1.49 2.53 -39.24
N THR A 478 -1.69 3.20 -38.11
CA THR A 478 -1.79 4.67 -38.02
C THR A 478 -0.42 5.34 -37.98
N TYR A 479 0.54 4.74 -37.26
CA TYR A 479 1.84 5.38 -36.96
C TYR A 479 3.06 4.72 -37.64
N GLY A 480 2.86 3.66 -38.41
CA GLY A 480 3.93 2.91 -39.04
C GLY A 480 4.76 2.11 -38.03
N LYS A 481 6.08 2.02 -38.26
CA LYS A 481 6.99 1.24 -37.39
C LYS A 481 7.25 1.97 -36.08
N ILE A 482 6.70 1.46 -34.98
CA ILE A 482 6.75 2.09 -33.65
C ILE A 482 7.84 1.49 -32.75
N PHE A 483 8.28 0.25 -33.02
CA PHE A 483 9.37 -0.41 -32.30
C PHE A 483 10.09 -1.42 -33.19
N SER A 484 11.42 -1.51 -33.05
CA SER A 484 12.25 -2.52 -33.71
C SER A 484 13.55 -2.68 -32.92
N ARG A 485 13.79 -3.87 -32.37
CA ARG A 485 15.03 -4.16 -31.65
C ARG A 485 15.36 -5.65 -31.64
N THR A 486 16.64 -5.96 -31.82
CA THR A 486 17.19 -7.30 -31.58
C THR A 486 17.57 -7.47 -30.12
N LEU A 487 17.03 -8.52 -29.49
CA LEU A 487 17.26 -8.90 -28.10
C LEU A 487 18.10 -10.18 -28.06
N LYS A 488 19.34 -10.09 -27.57
CA LYS A 488 20.21 -11.26 -27.35
C LYS A 488 19.81 -12.01 -26.08
N TYR A 489 19.74 -13.33 -26.08
CA TYR A 489 19.48 -14.11 -24.86
C TYR A 489 20.54 -15.21 -24.74
N SER A 490 20.90 -15.52 -23.50
CA SER A 490 21.85 -16.58 -23.15
C SER A 490 21.47 -17.10 -21.77
N ALA A 491 21.65 -18.40 -21.52
CA ALA A 491 21.56 -18.93 -20.16
C ALA A 491 22.57 -18.22 -19.24
N GLU A 492 22.17 -17.95 -17.99
CA GLU A 492 23.10 -17.38 -17.02
C GLU A 492 24.19 -18.42 -16.73
N LYS A 493 25.46 -18.10 -17.04
CA LYS A 493 26.59 -18.91 -16.57
C LYS A 493 26.60 -18.82 -15.04
N LYS A 494 26.29 -19.93 -14.38
CA LYS A 494 26.45 -20.10 -12.93
C LYS A 494 27.90 -19.90 -12.50
#